data_AF-F0H2C0-F1
#
_entry.id   AF-F0H2C0-F1
#
_cell.length_a   1.000
_cell.length_b   1.000
_cell.length_c   1.000
_cell.angle_alpha   90.00
_cell.angle_beta   90.00
_cell.angle_gamma   90.00
#
_symmetry.space_group_name_H-M   'P 1'
#
loop_
_entity.id
_entity.type
_entity.pdbx_description
1 polymer ?
#
loop_
_entity_poly.entity_id
_entity_poly.type
_entity_poly.pdbx_seq_one_letter_code
_entity_poly.pdbx_strand_id
1 'polypeptide(L)'
;MLTYKEFKEKCPKLDLSEGIFLSLQRRIKRRIDFLTFERIDDNDLNLQKRVNEVIIDILNELYFSDIGFLKDNESDSSFNIKAETVGEYKIEYASANTLSSDKKDGLMASLIDERIREAFVHTGLMYRGIYEN
;
A
#
# COMPACT_ATOMS: atom_id res chain seq x y z
N MET A 1 -17.16 8.28 3.19
CA MET A 1 -16.02 7.35 3.40
C MET A 1 -16.46 5.93 3.05
N LEU A 2 -15.71 5.21 2.21
CA LEU A 2 -16.02 3.84 1.77
C LEU A 2 -16.15 2.86 2.94
N THR A 3 -17.21 2.06 2.98
CA THR A 3 -17.38 1.00 3.99
C THR A 3 -16.70 -0.29 3.56
N TYR A 4 -16.40 -1.19 4.52
CA TYR A 4 -15.81 -2.48 4.21
C TYR A 4 -16.72 -3.37 3.34
N LYS A 5 -18.06 -3.25 3.50
CA LYS A 5 -19.04 -3.95 2.65
C LYS A 5 -18.96 -3.46 1.21
N GLU A 6 -19.01 -2.15 0.99
CA GLU A 6 -18.88 -1.54 -0.35
C GLU A 6 -17.52 -1.88 -0.99
N PHE A 7 -16.45 -1.94 -0.18
CA PHE A 7 -15.14 -2.37 -0.63
C PHE A 7 -15.15 -3.82 -1.13
N LYS A 8 -15.72 -4.76 -0.37
CA LYS A 8 -15.81 -6.17 -0.79
C LYS A 8 -16.72 -6.38 -2.01
N GLU A 9 -17.76 -5.57 -2.17
CA GLU A 9 -18.60 -5.58 -3.36
C GLU A 9 -17.83 -5.12 -4.61
N LYS A 10 -17.03 -4.04 -4.49
CA LYS A 10 -16.25 -3.50 -5.60
C LYS A 10 -15.00 -4.31 -5.93
N CYS A 11 -14.38 -4.89 -4.91
CA CYS A 11 -13.13 -5.64 -5.02
C CYS A 11 -13.24 -7.02 -4.35
N PRO A 12 -14.05 -7.94 -4.90
CA PRO A 12 -14.29 -9.26 -4.29
C PRO A 12 -13.03 -10.15 -4.26
N LYS A 13 -12.06 -9.87 -5.13
CA LYS A 13 -10.80 -10.63 -5.25
C LYS A 13 -9.77 -10.28 -4.17
N LEU A 14 -9.91 -9.12 -3.51
CA LEU A 14 -8.96 -8.68 -2.48
C LEU A 14 -9.28 -9.39 -1.16
N ASP A 15 -8.42 -10.33 -0.75
CA ASP A 15 -8.53 -10.96 0.56
C ASP A 15 -7.83 -10.14 1.65
N LEU A 16 -8.44 -9.01 2.01
CA LEU A 16 -8.02 -8.14 3.11
C LEU A 16 -8.99 -8.28 4.29
N SER A 17 -8.46 -8.41 5.50
CA SER A 17 -9.27 -8.36 6.72
C SER A 17 -9.80 -6.95 6.96
N GLU A 18 -10.96 -6.84 7.61
CA GLU A 18 -11.61 -5.55 7.88
C GLU A 18 -10.69 -4.60 8.68
N GLY A 19 -9.95 -5.12 9.67
CA GLY A 19 -9.02 -4.33 10.46
C GLY A 19 -7.89 -3.72 9.64
N ILE A 20 -7.31 -4.51 8.72
CA ILE A 20 -6.23 -4.04 7.82
C ILE A 20 -6.79 -3.01 6.83
N PHE A 21 -7.96 -3.29 6.24
CA PHE A 21 -8.66 -2.36 5.36
C PHE A 21 -8.89 -1.01 6.03
N LEU A 22 -9.49 -0.98 7.23
CA LEU A 22 -9.79 0.26 7.95
C LEU A 22 -8.52 1.04 8.32
N SER A 23 -7.46 0.33 8.72
CA SER A 23 -6.17 0.94 9.02
C SER A 23 -5.56 1.62 7.78
N LEU A 24 -5.56 0.93 6.65
CA LEU A 24 -5.02 1.45 5.40
C LEU A 24 -5.84 2.60 4.84
N GLN A 25 -7.16 2.46 4.85
CA GLN A 25 -8.07 3.52 4.42
C GLN A 25 -7.83 4.79 5.22
N ARG A 26 -7.63 4.70 6.54
CA ARG A 26 -7.29 5.86 7.39
C ARG A 26 -5.93 6.45 7.03
N ARG A 27 -4.91 5.61 6.79
CA ARG A 27 -3.56 6.06 6.40
C ARG A 27 -3.59 6.79 5.07
N ILE A 28 -4.26 6.23 4.06
CA ILE A 28 -4.42 6.84 2.73
C ILE A 28 -5.21 8.13 2.84
N LYS A 29 -6.34 8.14 3.58
CA LYS A 29 -7.14 9.36 3.79
C LYS A 29 -6.29 10.49 4.38
N ARG A 30 -5.53 10.23 5.45
CA ARG A 30 -4.62 11.23 6.05
C ARG A 30 -3.60 11.77 5.06
N ARG A 31 -3.09 10.93 4.15
CA ARG A 31 -2.14 11.36 3.11
C ARG A 31 -2.82 12.24 2.05
N ILE A 32 -4.05 11.89 1.66
CA ILE A 32 -4.86 12.72 0.77
C ILE A 32 -5.11 14.08 1.43
N ASP A 33 -5.58 14.10 2.67
CA ASP A 33 -5.86 15.32 3.43
C ASP A 33 -4.59 16.19 3.53
N PHE A 34 -3.44 15.59 3.84
CA PHE A 34 -2.15 16.28 3.89
C PHE A 34 -1.76 16.89 2.53
N LEU A 35 -1.80 16.10 1.45
CA LEU A 35 -1.38 16.54 0.11
C LEU A 35 -2.34 17.56 -0.53
N THR A 36 -3.60 17.55 -0.10
CA THR A 36 -4.64 18.48 -0.54
C THR A 36 -4.89 19.63 0.43
N PHE A 37 -4.12 19.74 1.53
CA PHE A 37 -4.29 20.78 2.55
C PHE A 37 -5.70 20.82 3.15
N GLU A 38 -6.30 19.64 3.37
CA GLU A 38 -7.66 19.47 3.90
C GLU A 38 -8.73 20.21 3.06
N ARG A 39 -8.45 20.47 1.77
CA ARG A 39 -9.37 21.17 0.85
C ARG A 39 -10.47 20.29 0.29
N ILE A 40 -10.49 19.00 0.64
CA ILE A 40 -11.54 18.09 0.20
C ILE A 40 -12.79 18.35 1.03
N ASP A 41 -13.83 18.86 0.40
CA ASP A 41 -15.13 19.03 1.03
C ASP A 41 -15.80 17.65 1.21
N ASP A 42 -16.11 17.31 2.46
CA ASP A 42 -16.83 16.09 2.80
C ASP A 42 -18.29 16.11 2.31
N ASN A 43 -18.84 17.27 1.98
CA ASN A 43 -20.19 17.43 1.43
C ASN A 43 -20.23 17.31 -0.11
N ASP A 44 -19.10 17.41 -0.79
CA ASP A 44 -19.04 17.23 -2.25
C ASP A 44 -19.00 15.73 -2.59
N LEU A 45 -20.15 15.22 -3.04
CA LEU A 45 -20.33 13.82 -3.39
C LEU A 45 -19.39 13.36 -4.53
N ASN A 46 -19.01 14.24 -5.46
CA ASN A 46 -18.13 13.90 -6.56
C ASN A 46 -16.68 13.79 -6.10
N LEU A 47 -16.23 14.71 -5.25
CA LEU A 47 -14.90 14.61 -4.64
C LEU A 47 -14.79 13.38 -3.74
N GLN A 48 -15.81 13.08 -2.94
CA GLN A 48 -15.84 11.88 -2.12
C GLN A 48 -15.80 10.60 -2.95
N LYS A 49 -16.48 10.55 -4.10
CA LYS A 49 -16.38 9.43 -5.04
C LYS A 49 -14.95 9.25 -5.55
N ARG A 50 -14.31 10.34 -6.00
CA ARG A 50 -12.91 10.33 -6.45
C ARG A 50 -11.96 9.85 -5.36
N VAL A 51 -12.11 10.33 -4.12
CA VAL A 51 -11.31 9.87 -2.97
C VAL A 51 -11.48 8.36 -2.76
N ASN A 52 -12.71 7.85 -2.81
CA ASN A 52 -12.96 6.43 -2.66
C ASN A 52 -12.35 5.60 -3.80
N GLU A 53 -12.38 6.09 -5.04
CA GLU A 53 -11.74 5.46 -6.20
C GLU A 53 -10.21 5.38 -6.02
N VAL A 54 -9.58 6.49 -5.62
CA VAL A 54 -8.13 6.54 -5.34
C VAL A 54 -7.74 5.57 -4.23
N ILE A 55 -8.53 5.50 -3.16
CA ILE A 55 -8.30 4.53 -2.08
C ILE A 55 -8.35 3.10 -2.61
N ILE A 56 -9.34 2.78 -3.45
CA ILE A 56 -9.50 1.44 -4.03
C ILE A 56 -8.32 1.10 -4.93
N ASP A 57 -7.89 2.02 -5.80
CA ASP A 57 -6.78 1.81 -6.72
C ASP A 57 -5.46 1.56 -5.98
N ILE A 58 -5.19 2.38 -4.95
CA ILE A 58 -4.02 2.21 -4.08
C ILE A 58 -4.08 0.86 -3.36
N LEU A 59 -5.24 0.46 -2.83
CA LEU A 59 -5.39 -0.84 -2.15
C LEU A 59 -5.17 -2.01 -3.11
N ASN A 60 -5.69 -1.93 -4.34
CA ASN A 60 -5.46 -2.94 -5.37
C ASN A 60 -3.98 -3.07 -5.69
N GLU A 61 -3.30 -1.96 -5.94
CA GLU A 61 -1.88 -1.97 -6.28
C GLU A 61 -0.99 -2.42 -5.12
N LEU A 62 -1.28 -2.00 -3.90
CA LEU A 62 -0.58 -2.49 -2.71
C LEU A 62 -0.82 -3.98 -2.46
N TYR A 63 -1.96 -4.53 -2.90
CA TYR A 63 -2.25 -5.96 -2.77
C TYR A 63 -1.49 -6.80 -3.80
N PHE A 64 -1.41 -6.34 -5.06
CA PHE A 64 -0.77 -7.07 -6.15
C PHE A 64 0.72 -6.75 -6.35
N SER A 65 1.24 -5.68 -5.74
CA SER A 65 2.65 -5.33 -5.81
C SER A 65 3.51 -6.23 -4.91
N ASP A 66 4.75 -6.47 -5.33
CA ASP A 66 5.78 -7.16 -4.53
C ASP A 66 6.20 -6.38 -3.27
N ILE A 67 5.75 -5.13 -3.17
CA ILE A 67 5.89 -4.24 -2.01
C ILE A 67 4.84 -4.61 -0.93
N GLY A 68 3.79 -5.32 -1.32
CA GLY A 68 2.54 -5.54 -0.61
C GLY A 68 2.54 -6.41 0.65
N PHE A 69 1.43 -6.30 1.39
CA PHE A 69 1.14 -6.89 2.70
C PHE A 69 1.19 -8.42 2.79
N LEU A 70 1.14 -9.13 1.66
CA LEU A 70 0.83 -10.57 1.65
C LEU A 70 2.02 -11.50 1.44
N LYS A 71 3.22 -11.00 1.13
CA LYS A 71 4.37 -11.89 0.93
C LYS A 71 5.01 -12.44 2.20
N ASP A 72 4.67 -11.90 3.37
CA ASP A 72 5.27 -12.36 4.63
C ASP A 72 4.45 -13.48 5.31
N ASN A 73 3.29 -13.89 4.77
CA ASN A 73 2.46 -14.98 5.31
C ASN A 73 2.41 -16.27 4.44
N GLU A 74 3.16 -16.34 3.34
CA GLU A 74 3.34 -17.58 2.56
C GLU A 74 4.79 -18.10 2.59
N SER A 75 5.42 -18.04 3.76
CA SER A 75 6.41 -19.06 4.09
C SER A 75 5.94 -19.79 5.33
N ASP A 76 5.23 -20.89 5.09
CA ASP A 76 5.38 -22.07 5.92
C ASP A 76 6.86 -22.17 6.32
N SER A 77 7.14 -22.06 7.61
CA SER A 77 8.45 -22.30 8.23
C SER A 77 8.85 -23.79 8.17
N SER A 78 8.50 -24.44 7.06
CA SER A 78 8.97 -25.75 6.62
C SER A 78 9.67 -25.61 5.26
N PHE A 79 10.47 -24.55 5.09
CA PHE A 79 11.49 -24.57 4.05
C PHE A 79 12.40 -25.76 4.33
N ASN A 80 12.29 -26.78 3.50
CA ASN A 80 13.24 -27.88 3.37
C ASN A 80 14.64 -27.29 3.11
N ILE A 81 15.34 -26.94 4.18
CA ILE A 81 16.76 -26.59 4.14
C ILE A 81 17.47 -27.87 3.74
N LYS A 82 17.79 -28.01 2.45
CA LYS A 82 18.73 -29.02 1.98
C LYS A 82 20.11 -28.60 2.49
N ALA A 83 20.45 -29.07 3.68
CA ALA A 83 21.79 -29.01 4.22
C ALA A 83 22.58 -30.18 3.62
N GLU A 84 23.54 -29.89 2.76
CA GLU A 84 24.59 -30.86 2.42
C GLU A 84 25.78 -30.59 3.35
N THR A 85 26.13 -31.59 4.15
CA THR A 85 27.27 -31.52 5.06
C THR A 85 28.52 -32.01 4.32
N VAL A 86 29.36 -31.08 3.85
CA VAL A 86 30.69 -31.39 3.32
C VAL A 86 31.71 -30.82 4.30
N GLY A 87 32.31 -31.68 5.13
CA GLY A 87 33.48 -31.38 5.97
C GLY A 87 33.40 -30.10 6.81
N GLU A 88 32.96 -30.22 8.07
CA GLU A 88 33.06 -29.23 9.16
C GLU A 88 32.52 -27.80 8.91
N TYR A 89 32.09 -27.43 7.71
CA TYR A 89 31.53 -26.13 7.40
C TYR A 89 30.09 -26.27 6.90
N LYS A 90 29.16 -25.79 7.73
CA LYS A 90 27.74 -25.66 7.39
C LYS A 90 27.58 -24.41 6.52
N ILE A 91 27.45 -24.57 5.21
CA ILE A 91 27.22 -23.45 4.29
C ILE A 91 25.71 -23.22 4.20
N GLU A 92 25.24 -22.15 4.85
CA GLU A 92 23.86 -21.69 4.75
C GLU A 92 23.72 -20.78 3.53
N TYR A 93 23.10 -21.28 2.46
CA TYR A 93 22.76 -20.46 1.30
C TYR A 93 21.54 -19.59 1.63
N ALA A 94 21.77 -18.42 2.23
CA ALA A 94 20.74 -17.40 2.39
C ALA A 94 20.43 -16.76 1.02
N SER A 95 19.51 -17.36 0.25
CA SER A 95 18.95 -16.72 -0.93
C SER A 95 17.60 -16.07 -0.61
N ALA A 96 17.59 -14.75 -0.46
CA ALA A 96 16.65 -13.82 -1.11
C ALA A 96 16.67 -12.46 -0.38
N ASN A 97 16.84 -11.39 -1.17
CA ASN A 97 16.74 -9.99 -0.78
C ASN A 97 15.46 -9.69 0.03
N THR A 98 15.51 -9.79 1.34
CA THR A 98 14.51 -9.17 2.22
C THR A 98 14.89 -7.70 2.36
N LEU A 99 14.18 -6.84 1.62
CA LEU A 99 14.21 -5.39 1.90
C LEU A 99 13.87 -5.23 3.40
N SER A 100 14.68 -4.46 4.12
CA SER A 100 14.41 -4.15 5.54
C SER A 100 13.02 -3.54 5.68
N SER A 101 12.35 -3.78 6.81
CA SER A 101 10.99 -3.26 7.10
C SER A 101 10.87 -1.77 6.75
N ASP A 102 11.86 -0.97 7.14
CA ASP A 102 11.90 0.47 6.88
C ASP A 102 11.93 0.83 5.39
N LYS A 103 12.60 0.01 4.56
CA LYS A 103 12.63 0.20 3.11
C LYS A 103 11.30 -0.17 2.46
N LYS A 104 10.63 -1.23 2.93
CA LYS A 104 9.28 -1.60 2.46
C LYS A 104 8.28 -0.49 2.80
N ASP A 105 8.35 0.05 4.02
CA ASP A 105 7.49 1.15 4.47
C ASP A 105 7.70 2.45 3.68
N GLY A 106 8.96 2.77 3.34
CA GLY A 106 9.30 3.91 2.50
C GLY A 106 8.75 3.77 1.08
N LEU A 107 8.88 2.59 0.47
CA LEU A 107 8.34 2.30 -0.87
C LEU A 107 6.81 2.36 -0.89
N MET A 108 6.14 1.81 0.12
CA MET A 108 4.69 1.93 0.27
C MET A 108 4.25 3.39 0.38
N ALA A 109 4.94 4.20 1.20
CA ALA A 109 4.61 5.61 1.35
C ALA A 109 4.81 6.37 0.02
N SER A 110 5.89 6.09 -0.71
CA SER A 110 6.16 6.68 -2.02
C SER A 110 5.07 6.36 -3.03
N LEU A 111 4.66 5.08 -3.12
CA LEU A 111 3.60 4.64 -4.03
C LEU A 111 2.27 5.30 -3.70
N ILE A 112 1.89 5.36 -2.42
CA ILE A 112 0.67 6.04 -1.97
C ILE A 112 0.72 7.52 -2.37
N ASP A 113 1.82 8.21 -2.09
CA ASP A 113 1.96 9.63 -2.41
C ASP A 113 1.93 9.88 -3.94
N GLU A 114 2.55 9.01 -4.74
CA GLU A 114 2.55 9.08 -6.21
C GLU A 114 1.14 8.92 -6.78
N ARG A 115 0.38 7.91 -6.35
CA ARG A 115 -1.00 7.70 -6.79
C ARG A 115 -1.94 8.83 -6.39
N ILE A 116 -1.77 9.39 -5.20
CA ILE A 116 -2.52 10.57 -4.78
C ILE A 116 -2.15 11.76 -5.68
N ARG A 117 -0.86 11.95 -6.02
CA ARG A 117 -0.42 13.01 -6.93
C ARG A 117 -1.05 12.85 -8.31
N GLU A 118 -0.91 11.70 -8.94
CA GLU A 118 -1.53 11.42 -10.25
C GLU A 118 -3.03 11.72 -10.23
N ALA A 119 -3.72 11.29 -9.18
CA ALA A 119 -5.16 11.44 -9.07
C ALA A 119 -5.61 12.89 -8.84
N PHE A 120 -4.82 13.74 -8.18
CA PHE A 120 -5.25 15.09 -7.79
C PHE A 120 -4.49 16.22 -8.50
N VAL A 121 -3.42 15.95 -9.26
CA VAL A 121 -2.57 17.01 -9.86
C VAL A 121 -3.34 17.96 -10.77
N HIS A 122 -4.31 17.44 -11.54
CA HIS A 122 -5.13 18.23 -12.47
C HIS A 122 -6.31 18.95 -11.79
N THR A 123 -6.57 18.69 -10.50
CA THR A 123 -7.71 19.28 -9.79
C THR A 123 -7.44 20.67 -9.22
N GLY A 124 -6.17 21.07 -9.12
CA GLY A 124 -5.77 22.30 -8.42
C GLY A 124 -5.90 22.23 -6.90
N LEU A 125 -6.34 21.11 -6.33
CA LEU A 125 -6.48 20.92 -4.88
C LEU A 125 -5.14 20.62 -4.19
N MET A 126 -4.14 20.18 -4.96
CA MET A 126 -2.84 19.82 -4.42
C MET A 126 -1.93 21.01 -4.13
N TYR A 127 -1.05 20.83 -3.16
CA TYR A 127 0.08 21.74 -2.94
C TYR A 127 1.04 21.72 -4.11
N ARG A 128 1.21 22.87 -4.76
CA ARG A 128 2.31 23.15 -5.69
C ARG A 128 3.54 23.60 -4.90
N GLY A 129 4.02 22.77 -3.99
CA GLY A 129 5.20 23.07 -3.19
C GLY A 129 6.42 22.35 -3.71
N ILE A 130 7.21 23.11 -4.49
CA ILE A 130 8.61 22.89 -4.81
C ILE A 130 8.91 21.48 -5.38
N TYR A 131 8.83 21.37 -6.70
CA TYR A 131 9.76 20.50 -7.42
C TYR A 131 11.16 21.07 -7.15
N GLU A 132 11.91 20.52 -6.19
CA GLU A 132 13.35 20.76 -6.19
C GLU A 132 13.90 20.06 -7.44
N ASN A 133 14.47 20.87 -8.34
CA ASN A 133 15.24 20.41 -9.50
C ASN A 133 16.41 19.53 -9.08
#